data_AF-D4E4U5-F1
#
_entry.id   AF-D4E4U5-F1
#
_cell.length_a   1.000
_cell.length_b   1.000
_cell.length_c   1.000
_cell.angle_alpha   90.00
_cell.angle_beta   90.00
_cell.angle_gamma   90.00
#
_symmetry.space_group_name_H-M   'P 1'
#
loop_
_entity.id
_entity.type
_entity.pdbx_description
1 polymer ?
#
loop_
_entity_poly.entity_id
_entity_poly.type
_entity_poly.pdbx_seq_one_letter_code
_entity_poly.pdbx_strand_id
1 'polypeptide(L)'
;MMWRVLMVFWGLAAGAAQAVSGSWVADSVGVSLGHGGVRLTSPSLRPPNALPDANARITSISWRYRLASSAPAGLQVELCMPARCMALEGGSGRSEALRGSLPTANFTLFTRFKRAVRCSHRCGC
;
A
#
# COMPACT_ATOMS: atom_id res chain seq x y z
N MET A 1 32.94 -36.03 33.94
CA MET A 1 32.14 -34.80 34.13
C MET A 1 32.37 -33.72 33.05
N MET A 2 33.43 -33.80 32.22
CA MET A 2 33.74 -32.79 31.17
C MET A 2 32.91 -32.94 29.87
N TRP A 3 32.47 -34.17 29.55
CA TRP A 3 31.77 -34.50 28.29
C TRP A 3 30.36 -33.91 28.17
N ARG A 4 29.67 -33.72 29.31
CA ARG A 4 28.29 -33.21 29.33
C ARG A 4 28.22 -31.74 28.93
N VAL A 5 29.27 -30.97 29.22
CA VAL A 5 29.35 -29.54 28.85
C VAL A 5 29.55 -29.40 27.34
N LEU A 6 30.35 -30.27 26.71
CA LEU A 6 30.58 -30.24 25.25
C LEU A 6 29.31 -30.52 24.45
N MET A 7 28.45 -31.45 24.88
CA MET A 7 27.19 -31.73 24.18
C MET A 7 26.15 -30.62 24.33
N VAL A 8 26.08 -29.97 25.51
CA VAL A 8 25.17 -28.83 25.72
C VAL A 8 25.61 -27.63 24.89
N PHE A 9 26.92 -27.39 24.77
CA PHE A 9 27.46 -26.31 23.95
C PHE A 9 27.26 -26.53 22.44
N TRP A 10 27.21 -27.79 21.98
CA TRP A 10 26.92 -28.14 20.58
C TRP A 10 25.44 -27.98 20.22
N GLY A 11 24.53 -28.17 21.18
CA GLY A 11 23.09 -28.05 20.96
C GLY A 11 22.58 -26.62 20.77
N LEU A 12 23.27 -25.60 21.33
CA LEU A 12 22.82 -24.20 21.27
C LEU A 12 23.16 -23.46 19.96
N ALA A 13 23.91 -24.07 19.04
CA ALA A 13 24.22 -23.47 17.74
C ALA A 13 23.09 -23.64 16.69
N ALA A 14 21.95 -24.21 17.08
CA ALA A 14 20.79 -24.41 16.21
C ALA A 14 20.06 -23.07 15.92
N GLY A 15 20.61 -22.32 14.95
CA GLY A 15 19.88 -21.48 14.00
C GLY A 15 18.91 -20.44 14.56
N ALA A 16 19.41 -19.26 14.92
CA ALA A 16 18.58 -18.07 14.94
C ALA A 16 18.20 -17.72 13.49
N ALA A 17 16.97 -18.06 13.06
CA ALA A 17 16.41 -17.58 11.80
C ALA A 17 16.28 -16.05 11.88
N GLN A 18 17.18 -15.33 11.22
CA GLN A 18 17.17 -13.88 11.19
C GLN A 18 16.08 -13.43 10.21
N ALA A 19 14.99 -12.85 10.69
CA ALA A 19 14.01 -12.22 9.83
C ALA A 19 14.64 -10.95 9.21
N VAL A 20 15.01 -11.00 7.94
CA VAL A 20 15.44 -9.82 7.19
C VAL A 20 14.21 -8.96 6.91
N SER A 21 14.15 -7.79 7.55
CA SER A 21 13.18 -6.75 7.23
C SER A 21 13.75 -5.77 6.21
N GLY A 22 12.95 -5.38 5.22
CA GLY A 22 13.32 -4.36 4.24
C GLY A 22 12.14 -3.46 3.90
N SER A 23 12.43 -2.35 3.22
CA SER A 23 11.42 -1.44 2.68
C SER A 23 11.85 -0.98 1.30
N TRP A 24 10.86 -0.71 0.44
CA TRP A 24 11.06 -0.09 -0.85
C TRP A 24 10.02 1.02 -1.02
N VAL A 25 10.33 1.97 -1.90
CA VAL A 25 9.46 3.08 -2.26
C VAL A 25 9.45 3.22 -3.78
N ALA A 26 8.30 3.61 -4.31
CA ALA A 26 8.15 4.01 -5.70
C ALA A 26 7.18 5.19 -5.76
N ASP A 27 7.37 6.03 -6.77
CA ASP A 27 6.51 7.17 -7.09
C ASP A 27 6.21 7.19 -8.59
N SER A 28 5.13 7.90 -8.94
CA SER A 28 4.71 8.08 -10.31
C SER A 28 3.88 9.35 -10.42
N VAL A 29 3.87 9.94 -11.62
CA VAL A 29 2.95 11.05 -11.92
C VAL A 29 1.53 10.51 -11.89
N GLY A 30 0.69 11.18 -11.10
CA GLY A 30 -0.72 10.85 -10.97
C GLY A 30 -1.52 11.10 -12.25
N VAL A 31 -2.84 10.95 -12.15
CA VAL A 31 -3.77 11.15 -13.25
C VAL A 31 -4.45 12.51 -13.16
N SER A 32 -4.73 13.13 -14.32
CA SER A 32 -5.46 14.39 -14.39
C SER A 32 -6.97 14.14 -14.52
N LEU A 33 -7.74 14.61 -13.55
CA LEU A 33 -9.20 14.48 -13.52
C LEU A 33 -9.84 15.69 -14.22
N GLY A 34 -10.21 15.53 -15.49
CA GLY A 34 -10.83 16.61 -16.27
C GLY A 34 -12.32 16.83 -15.97
N HIS A 35 -13.07 15.74 -15.74
CA HIS A 35 -14.52 15.79 -15.53
C HIS A 35 -14.96 14.78 -14.45
N GLY A 36 -16.05 15.10 -13.76
CA GLY A 36 -16.58 14.24 -12.71
C GLY A 36 -17.23 12.96 -13.24
N GLY A 37 -17.21 11.89 -12.43
CA GLY A 37 -17.78 10.58 -12.80
C GLY A 37 -16.82 9.67 -13.56
N VAL A 38 -15.56 10.09 -13.77
CA VAL A 38 -14.52 9.27 -14.39
C VAL A 38 -13.72 8.53 -13.31
N ARG A 39 -13.36 7.27 -13.62
CA ARG A 39 -12.40 6.49 -12.84
C ARG A 39 -11.09 6.45 -13.60
N LEU A 40 -10.02 6.92 -12.98
CA LEU A 40 -8.69 6.94 -13.58
C LEU A 40 -7.71 6.15 -12.72
N THR A 41 -6.80 5.49 -13.42
CA THR A 41 -5.83 4.57 -12.83
C THR A 41 -4.45 5.11 -13.13
N SER A 42 -3.63 5.26 -12.08
CA SER A 42 -2.22 5.66 -12.23
C SER A 42 -1.37 4.57 -12.88
N PRO A 43 -0.14 4.88 -13.32
CA PRO A 43 0.83 3.85 -13.64
C PRO A 43 1.13 2.94 -12.44
N SER A 44 1.56 1.71 -12.70
CA SER A 44 1.85 0.77 -11.62
C SER A 44 3.13 1.17 -10.86
N LEU A 45 3.03 1.17 -9.54
CA LEU A 45 4.12 1.28 -8.58
C LEU A 45 4.66 -0.12 -8.29
N ARG A 46 5.94 -0.34 -8.59
CA ARG A 46 6.63 -1.62 -8.40
C ARG A 46 7.95 -1.39 -7.65
N PRO A 47 8.45 -2.41 -6.93
CA PRO A 47 9.80 -2.36 -6.37
C PRO A 47 10.84 -2.07 -7.48
N PRO A 48 11.78 -1.13 -7.27
CA PRO A 48 12.80 -0.80 -8.27
C PRO A 48 13.83 -1.93 -8.46
N ASN A 49 14.02 -2.76 -7.43
CA ASN A 49 14.95 -3.89 -7.43
C ASN A 49 14.22 -5.19 -7.08
N ALA A 50 14.79 -6.32 -7.50
CA ALA A 50 14.34 -7.62 -7.04
C ALA A 50 14.45 -7.72 -5.51
N LEU A 51 13.43 -8.27 -4.87
CA LEU A 51 13.45 -8.48 -3.44
C LEU A 51 14.42 -9.63 -3.09
N PRO A 52 15.14 -9.53 -1.96
CA PRO A 52 16.07 -10.57 -1.53
C PRO A 52 15.37 -11.89 -1.17
N ASP A 53 14.08 -11.84 -0.84
CA ASP A 53 13.28 -13.00 -0.46
C ASP A 53 11.95 -13.02 -1.22
N ALA A 54 11.69 -14.11 -1.94
CA ALA A 54 10.46 -14.30 -2.72
C ALA A 54 9.21 -14.54 -1.85
N ASN A 55 9.41 -14.95 -0.59
CA ASN A 55 8.39 -15.14 0.43
C ASN A 55 8.22 -13.93 1.35
N ALA A 56 8.84 -12.80 1.03
CA ALA A 56 8.62 -11.57 1.76
C ALA A 56 7.12 -11.23 1.83
N ARG A 57 6.72 -10.64 2.95
CA ARG A 57 5.33 -10.25 3.22
C ARG A 57 5.29 -8.79 3.63
N ILE A 58 4.31 -8.06 3.10
CA ILE A 58 4.05 -6.69 3.54
C ILE A 58 3.67 -6.72 5.02
N THR A 59 4.30 -5.85 5.80
CA THR A 59 3.93 -5.59 7.20
C THR A 59 3.13 -4.31 7.34
N SER A 60 3.40 -3.33 6.48
CA SER A 60 2.79 -2.01 6.50
C SER A 60 2.99 -1.29 5.17
N ILE A 61 2.13 -0.34 4.88
CA ILE A 61 2.22 0.55 3.73
C ILE A 61 2.03 1.98 4.20
N SER A 62 2.87 2.87 3.67
CA SER A 62 2.73 4.30 3.83
C SER A 62 2.57 4.93 2.45
N TRP A 63 1.73 5.96 2.34
CA TRP A 63 1.46 6.63 1.08
C TRP A 63 1.56 8.14 1.20
N ARG A 64 1.76 8.77 0.05
CA ARG A 64 1.64 10.21 -0.12
C ARG A 64 1.24 10.51 -1.56
N TYR A 65 0.23 11.36 -1.74
CA TYR A 65 -0.11 11.99 -3.00
C TYR A 65 -0.32 13.50 -2.80
N ARG A 66 -0.13 14.27 -3.86
CA ARG A 66 -0.40 15.69 -3.88
C ARG A 66 -1.39 15.99 -5.00
N LEU A 67 -2.30 16.91 -4.74
CA LEU A 67 -3.22 17.42 -5.73
C LEU A 67 -2.68 18.73 -6.26
N ALA A 68 -2.74 18.94 -7.57
CA ALA A 68 -2.31 20.18 -8.19
C ALA A 68 -3.24 21.37 -7.84
N SER A 69 -4.46 21.08 -7.39
CA SER A 69 -5.46 22.05 -6.94
C SER A 69 -6.23 21.49 -5.75
N SER A 70 -7.16 22.27 -5.19
CA SER A 70 -8.03 21.82 -4.09
C SER A 70 -8.75 20.51 -4.42
N ALA A 71 -8.85 19.62 -3.43
CA ALA A 71 -9.55 18.35 -3.59
C ALA A 71 -11.02 18.59 -3.98
N PRO A 72 -11.49 18.01 -5.09
CA PRO A 72 -12.87 18.19 -5.49
C PRO A 72 -13.80 17.35 -4.58
N ALA A 73 -15.03 17.81 -4.36
CA ALA A 73 -15.96 17.17 -3.42
C ALA A 73 -16.27 15.72 -3.82
N GLY A 74 -16.12 14.77 -2.88
CA GLY A 74 -16.38 13.35 -3.14
C GLY A 74 -15.27 12.62 -3.91
N LEU A 75 -14.05 13.18 -3.93
CA LEU A 75 -12.86 12.45 -4.38
C LEU A 75 -12.64 11.21 -3.50
N GLN A 76 -12.51 10.05 -4.13
CA GLN A 76 -12.12 8.80 -3.50
C GLN A 76 -10.82 8.33 -4.13
N VAL A 77 -9.85 7.97 -3.29
CA VAL A 77 -8.57 7.42 -3.72
C VAL A 77 -8.42 6.06 -3.05
N GLU A 78 -8.11 5.04 -3.85
CA GLU A 78 -7.91 3.67 -3.40
C GLU A 78 -6.54 3.20 -3.87
N LEU A 79 -5.79 2.50 -3.02
CA LEU A 79 -4.61 1.76 -3.43
C LEU A 79 -5.01 0.31 -3.71
N CYS A 80 -4.83 -0.13 -4.94
CA CYS A 80 -5.14 -1.48 -5.34
C CYS A 80 -3.87 -2.28 -5.63
N MET A 81 -3.92 -3.53 -5.21
CA MET A 81 -3.05 -4.61 -5.64
C MET A 81 -3.94 -5.70 -6.30
N PRO A 82 -3.38 -6.67 -7.05
CA PRO A 82 -4.19 -7.62 -7.83
C PRO A 82 -5.23 -8.39 -7.00
N ALA A 83 -4.94 -8.63 -5.72
CA ALA A 83 -5.83 -9.40 -4.85
C ALA A 83 -6.81 -8.55 -4.02
N ARG A 84 -6.60 -7.23 -3.86
CA ARG A 84 -7.40 -6.38 -2.96
C ARG A 84 -7.15 -4.89 -3.18
N CYS A 85 -8.14 -4.07 -2.83
CA CYS A 85 -8.01 -2.62 -2.77
C CYS A 85 -8.24 -2.11 -1.34
N MET A 86 -7.58 -1.02 -0.98
CA MET A 86 -7.81 -0.30 0.27
C MET A 86 -8.07 1.18 0.00
N ALA A 87 -9.05 1.78 0.68
CA ALA A 87 -9.26 3.22 0.62
C ALA A 87 -8.10 3.96 1.29
N LEU A 88 -7.71 5.10 0.71
CA LEU A 88 -6.70 5.99 1.26
C LEU A 88 -7.37 7.20 1.90
N GLU A 89 -7.28 7.28 3.22
CA GLU A 89 -7.73 8.45 3.97
C GLU A 89 -6.70 9.57 3.85
N GLY A 90 -7.10 10.70 3.26
CA GLY A 90 -6.26 11.88 3.08
C GLY A 90 -5.07 11.70 2.12
N GLY A 91 -4.34 12.80 1.93
CA GLY A 91 -3.19 12.89 1.02
C GLY A 91 -1.96 12.07 1.45
N SER A 92 -1.91 11.61 2.69
CA SER A 92 -0.82 10.80 3.21
C SER A 92 -1.27 10.02 4.42
N GLY A 93 -0.65 8.88 4.66
CA GLY A 93 -0.99 8.06 5.81
C GLY A 93 -0.20 6.76 5.87
N ARG A 94 -0.64 5.89 6.77
CA ARG A 94 -0.08 4.55 6.98
C ARG A 94 -1.20 3.57 7.30
N SER A 95 -1.06 2.34 6.81
CA SER A 95 -2.03 1.27 7.04
C SER A 95 -1.34 -0.09 7.03
N GLU A 96 -1.97 -1.04 7.70
CA GLU A 96 -1.59 -2.45 7.73
C GLU A 96 -2.62 -3.33 7.01
N ALA A 97 -3.60 -2.74 6.31
CA ALA A 97 -4.68 -3.46 5.63
C ALA A 97 -4.18 -4.46 4.55
N LEU A 98 -2.98 -4.22 4.01
CA LEU A 98 -2.33 -5.12 3.05
C LEU A 98 -1.29 -6.04 3.71
N ARG A 99 -1.31 -6.18 5.04
CA ARG A 99 -0.43 -7.10 5.76
C ARG A 99 -0.62 -8.53 5.24
N GLY A 100 0.50 -9.25 5.09
CA GLY A 100 0.51 -10.63 4.57
C GLY A 100 0.40 -10.73 3.04
N SER A 101 0.24 -9.62 2.32
CA SER A 101 0.27 -9.61 0.85
C SER A 101 1.70 -9.70 0.31
N LEU A 102 1.82 -10.12 -0.96
CA LEU A 102 3.08 -10.15 -1.68
C LEU A 102 3.55 -8.72 -2.03
N PRO A 103 4.77 -8.32 -1.65
CA PRO A 103 5.32 -6.99 -1.92
C PRO A 103 5.79 -6.80 -3.37
N THR A 104 5.88 -7.87 -4.17
CA THR A 104 6.22 -7.83 -5.60
C THR A 104 5.02 -7.60 -6.51
N ALA A 105 3.82 -7.47 -5.95
CA ALA A 105 2.60 -7.24 -6.70
C ALA A 105 2.62 -5.87 -7.42
N ASN A 106 1.78 -5.76 -8.45
CA ASN A 106 1.52 -4.48 -9.13
C ASN A 106 0.64 -3.60 -8.25
N PHE A 107 1.22 -2.58 -7.62
CA PHE A 107 0.43 -1.60 -6.87
C PHE A 107 -0.01 -0.50 -7.81
N THR A 108 -1.24 -0.04 -7.69
CA THR A 108 -1.76 1.03 -8.52
C THR A 108 -2.72 1.90 -7.72
N LEU A 109 -2.58 3.22 -7.82
CA LEU A 109 -3.56 4.15 -7.26
C LEU A 109 -4.74 4.27 -8.24
N PHE A 110 -5.92 4.00 -7.73
CA PHE A 110 -7.19 4.23 -8.39
C PHE A 110 -7.83 5.48 -7.81
N THR A 111 -8.16 6.42 -8.68
CA THR A 111 -8.90 7.63 -8.30
C THR A 111 -10.30 7.54 -8.90
N ARG A 112 -11.31 7.83 -8.08
CA ARG A 112 -12.70 7.90 -8.51
C ARG A 112 -13.26 9.22 -8.02
N PHE A 113 -13.79 10.01 -8.96
CA PHE A 113 -14.62 11.15 -8.59
C PHE A 113 -16.08 10.70 -8.54
N LYS A 114 -16.63 10.51 -7.33
CA LYS A 114 -18.08 10.34 -7.20
C LYS A 114 -18.70 11.66 -7.63
N ARG A 115 -19.56 11.64 -8.66
CA ARG A 115 -20.34 12.83 -9.04
C ARG A 115 -21.04 13.32 -7.78
N ALA A 116 -20.81 14.58 -7.39
CA ALA A 116 -21.54 15.20 -6.30
C ALA A 116 -23.04 15.08 -6.61
N VAL A 117 -23.78 14.33 -5.80
CA VAL A 117 -25.23 14.40 -5.83
C VAL A 117 -25.56 15.78 -5.28
N ARG A 118 -25.90 16.72 -6.16
CA ARG A 118 -26.46 17.99 -5.72
C ARG A 118 -27.80 17.64 -5.09
N CYS A 119 -27.91 17.70 -3.76
CA CYS A 119 -29.21 17.85 -3.12
C CYS A 119 -29.78 19.16 -3.65
N SER A 120 -30.64 19.05 -4.67
CA SER A 120 -31.47 20.14 -5.13
C SER A 120 -32.42 20.46 -4.00
N HIS A 121 -32.08 21.46 -3.18
CA HIS A 121 -33.05 22.18 -2.35
C HIS A 121 -34.14 22.73 -3.28
N ARG A 122 -35.16 21.93 -3.53
CA ARG A 122 -36.44 22.34 -4.10
C ARG A 122 -37.53 21.44 -3.51
N CYS A 123 -37.62 21.46 -2.19
CA CYS A 123 -38.86 21.17 -1.47
C CYS A 123 -39.41 22.52 -0.99
N GLY A 124 -40.43 22.98 -1.70
CA GLY A 124 -41.31 24.11 -1.45
C GLY A 124 -42.35 24.03 -2.56
N CYS A 125 -43.65 24.05 -2.31
CA CYS A 125 -44.37 24.82 -1.31
C CYS A 125 -44.97 24.01 -0.16
#